data_AF-R7TL81-F1
#
_entry.id   AF-R7TL81-F1
#
_cell.length_a   1.000
_cell.length_b   1.000
_cell.length_c   1.000
_cell.angle_alpha   90.00
_cell.angle_beta   90.00
_cell.angle_gamma   90.00
#
_symmetry.space_group_name_H-M   'P 1'
#
loop_
_entity.id
_entity.type
_entity.pdbx_description
1 polymer ?
#
loop_
_entity_poly.entity_id
_entity_poly.type
_entity_poly.pdbx_seq_one_letter_code
_entity_poly.pdbx_strand_id
1 'polypeptide(L)'
;MRTLLLMTVVLFVSATLATQLKEAEEEAAPGCDRDGVHYGSGDRVPHPDKCAWCSCRGGHISCVMTQCAFPQCVDSVESENSCCRTCPNGENCRTPEGIIPFGETWTESRGEYCVAKCRCRPYRHHATCKLQCNFPESRESNSTDD
;
A
#
# COMPACT_ATOMS: atom_id res chain seq x y z
N MET A 1 64.97 1.88 43.74
CA MET A 1 63.56 1.76 44.19
C MET A 1 62.71 2.97 43.83
N ARG A 2 63.14 4.23 44.06
CA ARG A 2 62.38 5.44 43.71
C ARG A 2 62.04 5.60 42.21
N THR A 3 62.96 5.25 41.31
CA THR A 3 62.75 5.31 39.85
C THR A 3 61.78 4.25 39.34
N LEU A 4 61.79 3.06 39.94
CA LEU A 4 60.86 1.98 39.61
C LEU A 4 59.42 2.36 40.02
N LEU A 5 59.26 2.98 41.19
CA LEU A 5 57.97 3.47 41.70
C LEU A 5 57.37 4.57 40.81
N LEU A 6 58.21 5.49 40.32
CA LEU A 6 57.78 6.55 39.40
C LEU A 6 57.33 5.99 38.05
N MET A 7 58.07 5.02 37.50
CA MET A 7 57.70 4.37 36.23
C MET A 7 56.38 3.60 36.36
N THR A 8 56.18 2.87 37.46
CA THR A 8 54.90 2.18 37.70
C THR A 8 53.74 3.17 37.84
N VAL A 9 53.93 4.28 38.55
CA VAL A 9 52.87 5.30 38.70
C VAL A 9 52.53 5.95 37.36
N VAL A 10 53.53 6.25 36.52
CA VAL A 10 53.30 6.81 35.17
C VAL A 10 52.53 5.84 34.28
N LEU A 11 52.86 4.54 34.30
CA LEU A 11 52.14 3.52 33.53
C LEU A 11 50.71 3.30 34.00
N PHE A 12 50.46 3.33 35.32
CA PHE A 12 49.11 3.24 35.86
C PHE A 12 48.28 4.49 35.51
N VAL A 13 48.86 5.68 35.61
CA VAL A 13 48.19 6.95 35.25
C VAL A 13 47.87 6.99 33.76
N SER A 14 48.79 6.58 32.88
CA SER A 14 48.53 6.57 31.43
C SER A 14 47.48 5.53 31.03
N ALA A 15 47.47 4.35 31.67
CA ALA A 15 46.44 3.35 31.46
C ALA A 15 45.05 3.85 31.88
N THR A 16 44.96 4.56 33.02
CA THR A 16 43.69 5.13 33.49
C THR A 16 43.17 6.28 32.63
N LEU A 17 44.07 7.07 32.02
CA LEU A 17 43.69 8.16 31.12
C LEU A 17 43.18 7.63 29.77
N ALA A 18 43.76 6.52 29.28
CA ALA A 18 43.34 5.87 28.05
C ALA A 18 41.97 5.20 28.16
N THR A 19 41.59 4.69 29.34
CA THR A 19 40.26 4.11 29.56
C THR A 19 39.13 5.15 29.56
N GLN A 20 39.38 6.36 30.08
CA GLN A 20 38.35 7.42 30.17
C GLN A 20 37.97 8.04 28.80
N LEU A 21 38.85 7.95 27.80
CA LEU A 21 38.56 8.45 26.45
C LEU A 21 37.77 7.46 25.59
N LYS A 22 37.67 6.19 26.01
CA LYS A 22 36.99 5.15 25.23
C LYS A 22 35.48 5.06 25.55
N GLU A 23 35.04 5.63 26.66
CA GLU A 23 33.63 5.66 27.10
C GLU A 23 32.88 6.92 26.62
N ALA A 24 33.58 7.89 26.02
CA ALA A 24 32.99 9.14 25.51
C ALA A 24 32.61 9.08 24.02
N GLU A 25 32.84 7.96 23.34
CA GLU A 25 32.48 7.74 21.92
C GLU A 25 31.45 6.61 21.76
N GLU A 26 30.75 6.25 22.83
CA GLU A 26 29.38 5.73 22.71
C GLU A 26 28.43 6.90 22.97
N GLU A 27 28.61 7.98 22.20
CA GLU A 27 27.66 9.07 22.14
C GLU A 27 26.36 8.46 21.61
N ALA A 28 25.37 8.26 22.49
CA ALA A 28 24.06 7.77 22.12
C ALA A 28 23.59 8.59 20.91
N ALA A 29 23.43 7.94 19.75
CA ALA A 29 23.12 8.62 18.50
C ALA A 29 21.98 9.62 18.73
N PRO A 30 22.09 10.88 18.27
CA PRO A 30 21.16 11.93 18.65
C PRO A 30 19.72 11.51 18.34
N GLY A 31 18.86 11.56 19.36
CA GLY A 31 17.43 11.33 19.25
C GLY A 31 16.68 12.53 18.68
N CYS A 32 15.39 12.39 18.46
CA CYS A 32 14.53 13.41 17.87
C CYS A 32 13.42 13.79 18.84
N ASP A 33 13.06 15.07 18.90
CA ASP A 33 11.92 15.54 19.67
C ASP A 33 10.78 15.97 18.75
N ARG A 34 9.56 15.48 19.02
CA ARG A 34 8.33 15.87 18.32
C ARG A 34 7.17 15.94 19.28
N ASP A 35 6.46 17.07 19.28
CA ASP A 35 5.26 17.29 20.08
C ASP A 35 5.47 16.98 21.58
N GLY A 36 6.68 17.24 22.09
CA GLY A 36 7.07 16.98 23.48
C GLY A 36 7.47 15.53 23.80
N VAL A 37 7.54 14.66 22.79
CA VAL A 37 7.97 13.26 22.93
C VAL A 37 9.36 13.08 22.33
N HIS A 38 10.25 12.43 23.09
CA HIS A 38 11.59 12.07 22.64
C HIS A 38 11.57 10.68 21.98
N TYR A 39 12.23 10.57 20.83
CA TYR A 39 12.39 9.36 20.02
C TYR A 39 13.88 9.05 19.86
N GLY A 40 14.29 7.83 20.16
CA GLY A 40 15.65 7.36 19.90
C GLY A 40 15.94 7.26 18.40
N SER A 41 17.22 7.33 18.03
CA SER A 41 17.63 7.08 16.64
C SER A 41 17.22 5.66 16.22
N GLY A 42 16.44 5.56 15.15
CA GLY A 42 15.82 4.33 14.65
C GLY A 42 14.33 4.20 14.96
N ASP A 43 13.80 4.97 15.92
CA ASP A 43 12.41 4.86 16.35
C ASP A 43 11.43 5.28 15.26
N ARG A 44 10.28 4.59 15.23
CA ARG A 44 9.12 4.99 14.43
C ARG A 44 8.44 6.18 15.10
N VAL A 45 8.28 7.26 14.34
CA VAL A 45 7.60 8.47 14.81
C VAL A 45 6.16 8.45 14.28
N PRO A 46 5.13 8.54 15.15
CA PRO A 46 3.74 8.65 14.72
C PRO A 46 3.50 9.86 13.82
N HIS A 47 2.58 9.70 12.87
CA HIS A 47 2.17 10.76 11.96
C HIS A 47 0.64 10.70 11.78
N PRO A 48 -0.05 11.85 11.69
CA PRO A 48 -1.51 11.87 11.51
C PRO A 48 -1.94 11.25 10.17
N ASP A 49 -1.10 11.36 9.14
CA ASP A 49 -1.30 10.68 7.88
C ASP A 49 -0.82 9.21 7.96
N LYS A 50 -1.76 8.27 7.82
CA LYS A 50 -1.52 6.82 7.76
C LYS A 50 -0.65 6.37 6.59
N CYS A 51 -0.47 7.21 5.57
CA CYS A 51 0.43 6.99 4.45
C CYS A 51 1.86 7.45 4.69
N ALA A 52 2.11 8.20 5.77
CA ALA A 52 3.45 8.62 6.15
C ALA A 52 4.12 7.54 7.02
N TRP A 53 5.31 7.12 6.61
CA TRP A 53 6.20 6.32 7.43
C TRP A 53 7.35 7.22 7.88
N CYS A 54 7.34 7.62 9.15
CA CYS A 54 8.36 8.49 9.71
C CYS A 54 9.29 7.74 10.66
N SER A 55 10.58 8.06 10.61
CA SER A 55 11.56 7.57 11.56
C SER A 55 12.52 8.66 12.01
N CYS A 56 13.02 8.53 13.24
CA CYS A 56 14.09 9.35 13.75
C CYS A 56 15.45 8.78 13.30
N ARG A 57 16.34 9.61 12.78
CA ARG A 57 17.72 9.20 12.48
C ARG A 57 18.67 10.38 12.62
N GLY A 58 19.64 10.26 13.53
CA GLY A 58 20.70 11.25 13.72
C GLY A 58 20.16 12.65 14.03
N GLY A 59 19.21 12.76 14.95
CA GLY A 59 18.62 14.04 15.35
C GLY A 59 17.52 14.59 14.43
N HIS A 60 17.21 13.90 13.33
CA HIS A 60 16.24 14.37 12.34
C HIS A 60 15.12 13.36 12.11
N ILE A 61 13.89 13.86 11.99
CA ILE A 61 12.73 13.07 11.61
C ILE A 61 12.62 13.11 10.09
N SER A 62 12.67 11.95 9.45
CA SER A 62 12.44 11.79 8.02
C SER A 62 11.19 10.98 7.78
N CYS A 63 10.35 11.42 6.85
CA CYS A 63 9.10 10.76 6.50
C CYS A 63 9.11 10.37 5.03
N VAL A 64 8.70 9.15 4.73
CA VAL A 64 8.44 8.69 3.36
C VAL A 64 6.94 8.51 3.19
N MET A 65 6.41 9.02 2.07
CA MET A 65 5.01 8.89 1.72
C MET A 65 4.79 7.63 0.89
N THR A 66 3.87 6.78 1.33
CA THR A 66 3.43 5.62 0.55
C THR A 66 2.48 6.07 -0.55
N GLN A 67 2.79 5.75 -1.80
CA GLN A 67 1.87 5.93 -2.92
C GLN A 67 1.16 4.61 -3.21
N CYS A 68 -0.17 4.67 -3.31
CA CYS A 68 -0.98 3.50 -3.56
C CYS A 68 -1.19 3.29 -5.06
N ALA A 69 -1.17 2.03 -5.49
CA ALA A 69 -1.68 1.67 -6.80
C ALA A 69 -3.19 1.91 -6.86
N PHE A 70 -3.70 2.21 -8.06
CA PHE A 70 -5.14 2.28 -8.28
C PHE A 70 -5.77 0.90 -8.03
N PRO A 71 -6.79 0.79 -7.15
CA PRO A 71 -7.47 -0.47 -6.90
C PRO A 71 -8.07 -1.04 -8.19
N GLN A 72 -7.87 -2.32 -8.46
CA GLN A 72 -8.38 -2.98 -9.66
C GLN A 72 -9.81 -3.53 -9.48
N CYS A 73 -10.64 -2.82 -8.71
CA CYS A 73 -12.02 -3.18 -8.40
C CYS A 73 -12.87 -1.92 -8.26
N VAL A 74 -14.20 -2.06 -8.36
CA VAL A 74 -15.14 -0.93 -8.20
C VAL A 74 -15.71 -0.82 -6.79
N ASP A 75 -15.44 -1.79 -5.92
CA ASP A 75 -15.90 -1.90 -4.53
C ASP A 75 -14.75 -1.80 -3.52
N SER A 76 -13.68 -1.08 -3.89
CA SER A 76 -12.54 -0.89 -2.98
C SER A 76 -12.96 -0.21 -1.68
N VAL A 77 -12.38 -0.65 -0.56
CA VAL A 77 -12.69 -0.12 0.77
C VAL A 77 -11.46 0.53 1.40
N GLU A 78 -11.69 1.57 2.18
CA GLU A 78 -10.67 2.15 3.05
C GLU A 78 -10.62 1.36 4.36
N SER A 79 -9.41 1.09 4.84
CA SER A 79 -9.20 0.54 6.17
C SER A 79 -8.63 1.62 7.08
N GLU A 80 -9.05 1.62 8.34
CA GLU A 80 -8.64 2.59 9.36
C GLU A 80 -7.11 2.57 9.57
N ASN A 81 -6.52 1.37 9.51
CA ASN A 81 -5.10 1.15 9.79
C ASN A 81 -4.23 0.94 8.53
N SER A 82 -4.78 1.21 7.34
CA SER A 82 -4.06 1.03 6.07
C SER A 82 -4.03 2.32 5.28
N CYS A 83 -2.86 2.67 4.74
CA CYS A 83 -2.73 3.73 3.76
C CYS A 83 -3.58 3.45 2.50
N CYS A 84 -3.48 2.24 1.96
CA CYS A 84 -4.08 1.92 0.67
C CYS A 84 -5.43 1.24 0.80
N ARG A 85 -6.32 1.58 -0.14
CA ARG A 85 -7.60 0.89 -0.34
C ARG A 85 -7.37 -0.54 -0.78
N THR A 86 -8.23 -1.45 -0.34
CA THR A 86 -8.17 -2.87 -0.68
C THR A 86 -9.41 -3.29 -1.44
N CYS A 87 -9.29 -4.33 -2.27
CA CYS A 87 -10.39 -4.95 -2.99
C CYS A 87 -10.86 -6.18 -2.21
N PRO A 88 -11.91 -6.09 -1.39
CA PRO A 88 -12.30 -7.16 -0.46
C PRO A 88 -12.72 -8.44 -1.20
N ASN A 89 -13.27 -8.29 -2.42
CA ASN A 89 -13.74 -9.39 -3.26
C ASN A 89 -12.82 -9.66 -4.45
N GLY A 90 -11.58 -9.15 -4.43
CA GLY A 90 -10.65 -9.23 -5.56
C GLY A 90 -11.02 -8.27 -6.71
N GLU A 91 -10.40 -8.47 -7.87
CA GLU A 91 -10.65 -7.64 -9.06
C GLU A 91 -12.08 -7.84 -9.57
N ASN A 92 -12.75 -6.74 -9.93
CA ASN A 92 -14.12 -6.77 -10.44
C ASN A 92 -14.46 -5.54 -11.28
N CYS A 93 -15.53 -5.67 -12.06
CA CYS A 93 -16.02 -4.64 -12.96
C CYS A 93 -17.50 -4.35 -12.71
N ARG A 94 -17.92 -3.10 -12.96
CA ARG A 94 -19.32 -2.70 -12.96
C ARG A 94 -20.02 -3.06 -14.28
N THR A 95 -21.20 -3.66 -14.19
CA THR A 95 -22.21 -3.79 -15.26
C THR A 95 -23.36 -2.82 -14.98
N PRO A 96 -24.34 -2.64 -15.90
CA PRO A 96 -25.55 -1.87 -15.60
C PRO A 96 -26.34 -2.41 -14.39
N GLU A 97 -26.34 -3.73 -14.18
CA GLU A 97 -27.15 -4.39 -13.15
C GLU A 97 -26.37 -4.78 -11.88
N GLY A 98 -25.05 -4.61 -11.84
CA GLY A 98 -24.27 -5.00 -10.67
C GLY A 98 -22.75 -5.02 -10.84
N ILE A 99 -22.10 -5.86 -10.05
CA ILE A 99 -20.65 -6.08 -10.05
C ILE A 99 -20.39 -7.52 -10.45
N ILE A 100 -19.43 -7.71 -11.36
CA ILE A 100 -19.01 -9.05 -11.81
C ILE A 100 -17.53 -9.26 -11.47
N PRO A 101 -17.15 -10.42 -10.94
CA PRO A 101 -15.75 -10.73 -10.69
C PRO A 101 -14.90 -10.74 -11.96
N PHE A 102 -13.60 -10.52 -11.80
CA PHE A 102 -12.65 -10.63 -12.88
C PHE A 102 -12.65 -12.03 -13.53
N GLY A 103 -12.53 -12.08 -14.85
CA GLY A 103 -12.56 -13.33 -15.62
C GLY A 103 -13.95 -13.93 -15.83
N GLU A 104 -14.95 -13.52 -15.03
CA GLU A 104 -16.32 -14.00 -15.18
C GLU A 104 -17.07 -13.33 -16.33
N THR A 105 -18.09 -14.03 -16.81
CA THR A 105 -19.02 -13.55 -17.82
C THR A 105 -20.42 -13.55 -17.24
N TRP A 106 -21.08 -12.40 -17.34
CA TRP A 106 -22.46 -12.23 -16.94
C TRP A 106 -23.34 -12.10 -18.17
N THR A 107 -24.53 -12.69 -18.12
CA THR A 107 -25.49 -12.70 -19.24
C THR A 107 -26.84 -12.19 -18.76
N GLU A 108 -27.45 -11.31 -19.55
CA GLU A 108 -28.75 -10.73 -19.26
C GLU A 108 -29.61 -10.68 -20.52
N SER A 109 -30.89 -11.03 -20.39
CA SER A 109 -31.88 -10.86 -21.45
C SER A 109 -32.18 -9.38 -21.69
N ARG A 110 -32.06 -8.93 -22.93
CA ARG A 110 -32.42 -7.59 -23.39
C ARG A 110 -33.57 -7.70 -24.40
N GLY A 111 -34.73 -8.15 -23.92
CA GLY A 111 -35.89 -8.50 -24.75
C GLY A 111 -35.95 -9.99 -25.10
N GLU A 112 -36.92 -10.38 -25.91
CA GLU A 112 -37.21 -11.78 -26.26
C GLU A 112 -36.10 -12.44 -27.09
N TYR A 113 -35.45 -11.65 -27.96
CA TYR A 113 -34.52 -12.17 -28.96
C TYR A 113 -33.05 -11.85 -28.67
N CYS A 114 -32.74 -11.04 -27.66
CA CYS A 114 -31.38 -10.56 -27.42
C CYS A 114 -30.86 -10.89 -26.03
N VAL A 115 -29.57 -11.22 -25.95
CA VAL A 115 -28.83 -11.36 -24.70
C VAL A 115 -27.58 -10.48 -24.71
N ALA A 116 -27.36 -9.73 -23.63
CA ALA A 116 -26.13 -9.00 -23.39
C ALA A 116 -25.15 -9.92 -22.64
N LYS A 117 -23.99 -10.19 -23.23
CA LYS A 117 -22.88 -10.91 -22.59
C LYS A 117 -21.79 -9.92 -22.19
N CYS A 118 -21.62 -9.72 -20.90
CA CYS A 118 -20.65 -8.80 -20.31
C CYS A 118 -19.46 -9.55 -19.74
N ARG A 119 -18.24 -9.08 -20.02
CA ARG A 119 -17.01 -9.65 -19.47
C ARG A 119 -16.15 -8.58 -18.81
N CYS A 120 -15.64 -8.90 -17.62
CA CYS A 120 -14.66 -8.09 -16.93
C CYS A 120 -13.26 -8.30 -17.54
N ARG A 121 -12.54 -7.22 -17.84
CA ARG A 121 -11.20 -7.24 -18.44
C ARG A 121 -10.20 -6.55 -17.51
N PRO A 122 -8.90 -6.88 -17.59
CA PRO A 122 -7.89 -6.25 -16.75
C PRO A 122 -7.88 -4.73 -16.94
N TYR A 123 -7.62 -3.99 -15.87
CA TYR A 123 -7.48 -2.52 -15.88
C TYR A 123 -8.73 -1.75 -16.34
N ARG A 124 -9.92 -2.36 -16.25
CA ARG A 124 -11.19 -1.72 -16.59
C ARG A 124 -12.11 -1.78 -15.39
N HIS A 125 -12.65 -0.62 -14.99
CA HIS A 125 -13.70 -0.56 -13.97
C HIS A 125 -15.10 -0.89 -14.53
N HIS A 126 -15.24 -0.98 -15.85
CA HIS A 126 -16.50 -1.29 -16.52
C HIS A 126 -16.38 -2.56 -17.34
N ALA A 127 -17.38 -3.43 -17.23
CA ALA A 127 -17.47 -4.64 -18.03
C ALA A 127 -17.72 -4.28 -19.50
N THR A 128 -17.10 -5.03 -20.41
CA THR A 128 -17.39 -4.91 -21.84
C THR A 128 -18.54 -5.83 -22.21
N CYS A 129 -19.66 -5.26 -22.64
CA CYS A 129 -20.87 -6.00 -23.01
C CYS A 129 -21.00 -6.12 -24.53
N LYS A 130 -21.38 -7.31 -25.00
CA LYS A 130 -21.75 -7.56 -26.40
C LYS A 130 -23.18 -8.06 -26.45
N LEU A 131 -24.01 -7.38 -27.24
CA LEU A 131 -25.37 -7.82 -27.52
C LEU A 131 -25.34 -8.93 -28.58
N GLN A 132 -26.04 -10.03 -28.32
CA GLN A 132 -26.24 -11.12 -29.25
C GLN A 132 -27.74 -11.30 -29.44
N CYS A 133 -28.24 -11.01 -30.63
CA CYS A 133 -29.65 -11.13 -30.97
C CYS A 133 -29.86 -12.27 -31.98
N ASN A 134 -30.92 -13.05 -31.78
CA ASN A 134 -31.35 -14.08 -32.71
C ASN A 134 -32.83 -13.85 -33.05
N PHE A 135 -33.07 -13.17 -34.16
CA PHE A 135 -34.42 -12.84 -34.63
C PHE A 135 -34.99 -14.00 -35.46
N PRO A 136 -36.28 -14.32 -35.33
CA PRO A 136 -36.92 -15.28 -36.22
C PRO A 136 -36.90 -14.73 -37.65
N GLU A 137 -36.59 -15.59 -38.61
CA GLU A 137 -36.69 -15.26 -40.02
C GLU A 137 -38.14 -14.86 -40.32
N SER A 138 -38.34 -13.67 -40.88
CA SER A 138 -39.68 -13.13 -41.14
C SER A 138 -40.46 -14.14 -41.97
N ARG A 139 -41.61 -14.63 -41.46
CA ARG A 139 -42.56 -15.38 -42.28
C ARG A 139 -42.91 -14.51 -43.48
N GLU A 140 -42.42 -14.88 -44.66
CA GLU A 140 -42.93 -14.36 -45.93
C GLU A 140 -44.45 -14.59 -45.91
N SER A 141 -45.19 -13.49 -45.76
CA SER A 141 -46.62 -13.50 -45.98
C SER A 141 -46.85 -13.75 -47.46
N ASN A 142 -47.03 -15.01 -47.84
CA ASN A 142 -47.61 -15.40 -49.11
C ASN A 142 -49.02 -14.78 -49.17
N SER A 143 -49.11 -13.58 -49.72
CA SER A 143 -50.34 -12.99 -50.21
C SER A 143 -50.65 -13.65 -51.55
N THR A 144 -51.31 -14.81 -51.49
CA THR A 144 -52.19 -15.21 -52.59
C THR A 144 -53.43 -14.34 -52.49
N ASP A 145 -53.37 -13.17 -53.15
CA ASP A 145 -54.56 -12.43 -53.55
C ASP A 145 -55.20 -13.22 -54.72
N ASP A 146 -56.37 -13.80 -54.45
CA ASP A 146 -57.32 -14.31 -55.46
C ASP A 146 -58.17 -13.17 -56.04
#